data_AF-A0A7W1MXK9-F1
#
_entry.id   AF-A0A7W1MXK9-F1
#
_cell.length_a   1.000
_cell.length_b   1.000
_cell.length_c   1.000
_cell.angle_alpha   90.00
_cell.angle_beta   90.00
_cell.angle_gamma   90.00
#
_symmetry.space_group_name_H-M   'P 1'
#
loop_
_entity.id
_entity.type
_entity.pdbx_description
1 polymer ?
#
loop_
_entity_poly.entity_id
_entity_poly.type
_entity_poly.pdbx_seq_one_letter_code
_entity_poly.pdbx_strand_id
1 'polypeptide(L)'
;MAETVSRMLSELRSRRDELRPMVEELTQIEAAISALEQLEPQNAAAARRRGPGRRRGPARGATPGRRRGRPPKGEPTRSDQFLALVEQRPGITISEAAAELGIEPNYLYRVSATLQREGTIIKDGRGFQSGVTAPVGGEAARVIEPPASDAAPEALGAGGTDGAVDAAEAVEPSSENTLT
;
A
#
# COMPACT_ATOMS: atom_id res chain seq x y z
N MET A 1 -29.68 -33.98 5.12
CA MET A 1 -28.45 -33.60 5.84
C MET A 1 -27.17 -34.05 5.13
N ALA A 2 -27.06 -35.30 4.65
CA ALA A 2 -25.87 -35.73 3.93
C ALA A 2 -25.65 -34.97 2.59
N GLU A 3 -26.70 -34.82 1.78
CA GLU A 3 -26.63 -34.14 0.48
C GLU A 3 -26.28 -32.64 0.59
N THR A 4 -26.78 -31.96 1.62
CA THR A 4 -26.49 -30.54 1.89
C THR A 4 -25.02 -30.33 2.25
N VAL A 5 -24.45 -31.23 3.05
CA VAL A 5 -23.01 -31.18 3.40
C VAL A 5 -22.15 -31.43 2.16
N SER A 6 -22.52 -32.41 1.32
CA SER A 6 -21.83 -32.66 0.05
C SER A 6 -21.88 -31.45 -0.89
N ARG A 7 -23.03 -30.77 -0.99
CA ARG A 7 -23.20 -29.55 -1.78
C ARG A 7 -22.30 -28.42 -1.28
N MET A 8 -22.30 -28.15 0.02
CA MET A 8 -21.45 -27.11 0.62
C MET A 8 -19.96 -27.41 0.43
N LEU A 9 -19.55 -28.67 0.57
CA LEU A 9 -18.16 -29.09 0.34
C LEU A 9 -17.72 -28.85 -1.11
N SER A 10 -18.61 -29.11 -2.07
CA SER A 10 -18.36 -28.85 -3.49
C SER A 10 -18.19 -27.35 -3.75
N GLU A 11 -19.07 -26.53 -3.18
CA GLU A 11 -19.05 -25.08 -3.34
C GLU A 11 -17.78 -24.46 -2.74
N LEU A 12 -17.39 -24.90 -1.53
CA LEU A 12 -16.15 -24.45 -0.89
C LEU A 12 -14.89 -24.86 -1.68
N ARG A 13 -14.90 -26.05 -2.31
CA ARG A 13 -13.80 -26.48 -3.17
C ARG A 13 -13.70 -25.64 -4.44
N SER A 14 -14.83 -25.35 -5.10
CA SER A 14 -14.86 -24.44 -6.26
C SER A 14 -14.30 -23.07 -5.88
N ARG A 15 -14.82 -22.49 -4.79
CA ARG A 15 -14.38 -21.18 -4.32
C ARG A 15 -12.91 -21.16 -3.92
N ARG A 16 -12.40 -22.23 -3.31
CA ARG A 16 -10.96 -22.37 -3.04
C ARG A 16 -10.17 -22.33 -4.34
N ASP A 17 -10.58 -23.08 -5.35
CA ASP A 17 -9.83 -23.19 -6.62
C ASP A 17 -9.88 -21.88 -7.42
N GLU A 18 -10.99 -21.14 -7.34
CA GLU A 18 -11.11 -19.77 -7.88
C GLU A 18 -10.20 -18.76 -7.15
N LEU A 19 -10.06 -18.88 -5.82
CA LEU A 19 -9.24 -17.97 -5.02
C LEU A 19 -7.74 -18.26 -5.09
N ARG A 20 -7.33 -19.51 -5.38
CA ARG A 20 -5.92 -19.91 -5.49
C ARG A 20 -5.08 -18.99 -6.40
N PRO A 21 -5.44 -18.73 -7.66
CA PRO A 21 -4.62 -17.87 -8.52
C PRO A 21 -4.51 -16.43 -8.01
N MET A 22 -5.55 -15.89 -7.38
CA MET A 22 -5.50 -14.54 -6.79
C MET A 22 -4.54 -14.47 -5.61
N VAL A 23 -4.47 -15.51 -4.78
CA VAL A 23 -3.50 -15.60 -3.69
C VAL A 23 -2.08 -15.74 -4.25
N GLU A 24 -1.89 -16.52 -5.31
CA GLU A 24 -0.60 -16.64 -6.00
C GLU A 24 -0.12 -15.28 -6.55
N GLU A 25 -1.01 -14.52 -7.21
CA GLU A 25 -0.69 -13.16 -7.67
C GLU A 25 -0.38 -12.20 -6.51
N LEU A 26 -1.13 -12.25 -5.41
CA LEU A 26 -0.85 -11.45 -4.21
C LEU A 26 0.56 -11.73 -3.68
N THR A 27 0.93 -13.00 -3.54
CA THR A 27 2.28 -13.37 -3.06
C THR A 27 3.38 -12.87 -4.00
N GLN A 28 3.15 -12.87 -5.31
CA GLN A 28 4.10 -12.30 -6.28
C GLN A 28 4.23 -10.78 -6.14
N ILE A 29 3.10 -10.08 -5.95
CA ILE A 29 3.09 -8.63 -5.74
C ILE A 29 3.81 -8.26 -4.44
N GLU A 30 3.54 -8.96 -3.34
CA GLU A 30 4.22 -8.74 -2.05
C GLU A 30 5.72 -8.98 -2.16
N ALA A 31 6.14 -10.03 -2.87
CA ALA A 31 7.55 -10.30 -3.12
C ALA A 31 8.21 -9.18 -3.95
N ALA A 32 7.52 -8.67 -4.96
CA ALA A 32 8.00 -7.55 -5.78
C ALA A 32 8.12 -6.26 -4.96
N ILE A 33 7.14 -5.95 -4.11
CA ILE A 33 7.18 -4.80 -3.20
C ILE A 33 8.38 -4.92 -2.27
N SER A 34 8.55 -6.08 -1.62
CA SER A 34 9.69 -6.32 -0.72
C SER A 34 11.05 -6.15 -1.42
N ALA A 35 11.17 -6.64 -2.65
CA ALA A 35 12.39 -6.46 -3.45
C ALA A 35 12.67 -4.99 -3.76
N LEU A 36 11.64 -4.19 -4.07
CA LEU A 36 11.78 -2.76 -4.32
C LEU A 36 12.16 -1.98 -3.06
N GLU A 37 11.54 -2.30 -1.92
CA GLU A 37 11.86 -1.69 -0.63
C GLU A 37 13.31 -1.95 -0.20
N GLN A 38 13.87 -3.12 -0.53
CA GLN A 38 15.27 -3.45 -0.27
C GLN A 38 16.25 -2.69 -1.20
N LEU A 39 15.80 -2.27 -2.38
CA LEU A 39 16.61 -1.52 -3.36
C LEU A 39 16.62 0.00 -3.08
N GLU A 40 15.55 0.55 -2.52
CA GLU A 40 15.48 1.96 -2.09
C GLU A 40 16.69 2.44 -1.24
N PRO A 41 17.10 1.75 -0.16
CA PRO A 41 18.26 2.17 0.63
C PRO A 41 19.59 2.03 -0.13
N GLN A 42 19.69 1.07 -1.07
CA GLN A 42 20.89 0.86 -1.88
C GLN A 42 21.02 1.93 -2.97
N ASN A 43 19.91 2.34 -3.59
CA ASN A 43 19.86 3.43 -4.55
C ASN A 43 20.16 4.77 -3.88
N ALA A 44 19.65 5.00 -2.66
CA ALA A 44 19.99 6.17 -1.86
C ALA A 44 21.48 6.23 -1.50
N ALA A 45 22.12 5.10 -1.20
CA ALA A 45 23.55 5.02 -0.93
C ALA A 45 24.41 5.18 -2.22
N ALA A 46 23.98 4.61 -3.34
CA ALA A 46 24.64 4.75 -4.64
C ALA A 46 24.57 6.18 -5.19
N ALA A 47 23.43 6.86 -5.02
CA ALA A 47 23.25 8.26 -5.39
C ALA A 47 24.16 9.20 -4.58
N ARG A 48 24.44 8.87 -3.31
CA ARG A 48 25.38 9.63 -2.47
C ARG A 48 26.85 9.43 -2.86
N ARG A 49 27.21 8.32 -3.50
CA ARG A 49 28.58 8.04 -3.97
C ARG A 49 28.89 8.61 -5.35
N ARG A 50 27.87 8.98 -6.14
CA ARG A 50 28.03 9.61 -7.45
C ARG A 50 28.02 11.13 -7.31
N GLY A 51 29.10 11.68 -6.76
CA GLY A 51 29.35 13.12 -6.80
C GLY A 51 29.40 13.63 -8.25
N PRO A 52 28.96 14.88 -8.53
CA PRO A 52 29.00 15.43 -9.87
C PRO A 52 30.46 15.59 -10.32
N GLY A 53 30.94 14.62 -11.08
CA GLY A 53 32.21 14.67 -11.78
C GLY A 53 32.24 15.87 -12.71
N ARG A 54 32.97 16.90 -12.30
CA ARG A 54 33.34 18.05 -13.13
C ARG A 54 33.96 17.55 -14.43
N ARG A 55 33.31 17.79 -15.57
CA ARG A 55 34.01 17.92 -16.85
C ARG A 55 34.09 19.41 -17.18
N ARG A 56 35.26 19.98 -16.90
CA ARG A 56 35.65 21.33 -17.28
C ARG A 56 36.09 21.29 -18.74
N GLY A 57 35.18 21.59 -19.66
CA GLY A 57 35.50 21.86 -21.07
C GLY A 57 35.27 23.35 -21.37
N PRO A 58 36.21 24.07 -22.01
CA PRO A 58 35.98 25.44 -22.43
C PRO A 58 35.48 25.45 -23.88
N ALA A 59 34.27 25.93 -24.14
CA ALA A 59 33.90 26.42 -25.47
C ALA A 59 32.71 27.38 -25.40
N ARG A 60 32.87 28.47 -26.14
CA ARG A 60 32.02 29.65 -26.26
C ARG A 60 30.60 29.36 -26.77
N GLY A 61 29.66 30.19 -26.32
CA GLY A 61 28.51 30.61 -27.12
C GLY A 61 27.31 29.67 -27.11
N ALA A 62 26.48 29.75 -26.08
CA ALA A 62 25.05 29.44 -26.19
C ALA A 62 24.29 30.30 -25.16
N THR A 63 23.34 31.07 -25.69
CA THR A 63 22.34 31.92 -25.03
C THR A 63 21.87 31.36 -23.68
N PRO A 64 21.62 32.19 -22.64
CA PRO A 64 21.12 31.70 -21.35
C PRO A 64 19.70 31.14 -21.52
N GLY A 65 19.61 29.86 -21.87
CA GLY A 65 18.40 29.08 -21.76
C GLY A 65 17.96 29.11 -20.31
N ARG A 66 16.93 29.92 -20.05
CA ARG A 66 16.22 30.09 -18.79
C ARG A 66 16.19 28.74 -18.07
N ARG A 67 17.07 28.57 -17.07
CA ARG A 67 17.02 27.42 -16.17
C ARG A 67 15.58 27.38 -15.67
N ARG A 68 14.81 26.38 -16.08
CA ARG A 68 13.44 26.19 -15.59
C ARG A 68 13.60 26.07 -14.08
N GLY A 69 13.26 27.16 -13.40
CA GLY A 69 13.31 27.25 -11.97
C GLY A 69 12.53 26.08 -11.44
N ARG A 70 13.22 25.26 -10.64
CA ARG A 70 12.54 24.36 -9.72
C ARG A 70 11.44 25.18 -9.04
N PRO A 71 10.17 24.74 -9.08
CA PRO A 71 9.09 25.47 -8.43
C PRO A 71 9.46 25.76 -6.97
N PRO A 72 9.08 26.93 -6.43
CA PRO A 72 9.31 27.26 -5.03
C PRO A 72 8.79 26.13 -4.14
N LYS A 73 9.62 25.71 -3.18
CA LYS A 73 9.29 24.69 -2.18
C LYS A 73 8.13 25.22 -1.34
N GLY A 74 6.92 24.66 -1.52
CA GLY A 74 5.80 24.93 -0.63
C GLY A 74 4.44 25.14 -1.29
N GLU A 75 4.37 25.37 -2.61
CA GLU A 75 3.07 25.38 -3.30
C GLU A 75 2.64 23.95 -3.64
N PRO A 76 1.39 23.53 -3.32
CA PRO A 76 0.87 22.27 -3.80
C PRO A 76 0.95 22.28 -5.32
N THR A 77 1.61 21.27 -5.89
CA THR A 77 1.81 21.19 -7.33
C THR A 77 0.44 21.10 -8.01
N ARG A 78 0.35 21.51 -9.28
CA ARG A 78 -0.91 21.40 -10.03
C ARG A 78 -1.43 19.95 -10.09
N SER A 79 -0.52 18.97 -10.01
CA SER A 79 -0.82 17.55 -9.82
C SER A 79 -1.53 17.27 -8.48
N ASP A 80 -1.03 17.82 -7.38
CA ASP A 80 -1.64 17.64 -6.05
C ASP A 80 -3.02 18.29 -5.98
N GLN A 81 -3.18 19.47 -6.58
CA GLN A 81 -4.47 20.16 -6.67
C GLN A 81 -5.51 19.36 -7.47
N PHE A 82 -5.07 18.75 -8.57
CA PHE A 82 -5.94 17.90 -9.38
C PHE A 82 -6.30 16.60 -8.64
N LEU A 83 -5.36 15.98 -7.93
CA LEU A 83 -5.61 14.83 -7.08
C LEU A 83 -6.66 15.12 -6.00
N ALA A 84 -6.47 16.20 -5.25
CA ALA A 84 -7.42 16.62 -4.22
C ALA A 84 -8.83 16.86 -4.80
N LEU A 85 -8.92 17.33 -6.05
CA LEU A 85 -10.19 17.53 -6.73
C LEU A 85 -10.86 16.20 -7.14
N VAL A 86 -10.10 15.24 -7.65
CA VAL A 86 -10.59 13.90 -8.00
C VAL A 86 -11.01 13.11 -6.76
N GLU A 87 -10.32 13.29 -5.63
CA GLU A 87 -10.72 12.72 -4.34
C GLU A 87 -12.04 13.30 -3.82
N GLN A 88 -12.26 14.61 -3.99
CA GLN A 88 -13.50 15.28 -3.59
C GLN A 88 -14.68 14.97 -4.52
N ARG A 89 -14.41 14.81 -5.82
CA ARG A 89 -15.41 14.60 -6.88
C ARG A 89 -14.98 13.46 -7.80
N PRO A 90 -15.21 12.19 -7.40
CA PRO A 90 -14.92 11.07 -8.28
C PRO A 90 -15.80 11.15 -9.53
N GLY A 91 -15.22 10.86 -10.69
CA GLY A 91 -15.88 10.95 -11.99
C GLY A 91 -15.77 12.32 -12.68
N ILE A 92 -15.04 13.29 -12.10
CA ILE A 92 -14.84 14.60 -12.74
C ILE A 92 -14.13 14.48 -14.09
N THR A 93 -14.60 15.23 -15.09
CA THR A 93 -13.98 15.25 -16.42
C THR A 93 -12.81 16.23 -16.50
N ILE A 94 -11.94 16.06 -17.51
CA ILE A 94 -10.78 16.95 -17.74
C ILE A 94 -11.24 18.41 -17.90
N SER A 95 -12.31 18.65 -18.64
CA SER A 95 -12.80 20.00 -18.94
C SER A 95 -13.36 20.70 -17.71
N GLU A 96 -14.08 19.97 -16.85
CA GLU A 96 -14.61 20.51 -15.59
C GLU A 96 -13.48 20.80 -14.59
N ALA A 97 -12.55 19.86 -14.44
CA ALA A 97 -11.37 20.07 -13.60
C ALA A 97 -10.49 21.24 -14.09
N ALA A 98 -10.40 21.44 -15.42
CA ALA A 98 -9.68 22.57 -16.01
C ALA A 98 -10.31 23.90 -15.62
N ALA A 99 -11.63 24.00 -15.71
CA ALA A 99 -12.40 25.18 -15.36
C ALA A 99 -12.27 25.51 -13.87
N GLU A 100 -12.35 24.50 -13.01
CA GLU A 100 -12.30 24.67 -11.56
C GLU A 100 -10.89 25.07 -11.05
N LEU A 101 -9.83 24.52 -11.64
CA LEU A 101 -8.45 24.87 -11.31
C LEU A 101 -7.95 26.14 -12.04
N GLY A 102 -8.75 26.68 -12.96
CA GLY A 102 -8.38 27.82 -13.80
C GLY A 102 -7.16 27.55 -14.69
N ILE A 103 -7.06 26.34 -15.25
CA ILE A 103 -5.95 25.93 -16.11
C ILE A 103 -6.47 25.51 -17.49
N GLU A 104 -5.62 25.59 -18.50
CA GLU A 104 -5.93 25.08 -19.83
C GLU A 104 -6.08 23.54 -19.83
N PRO A 105 -7.10 22.97 -20.52
CA PRO A 105 -7.30 21.52 -20.63
C PRO A 105 -6.07 20.78 -21.16
N ASN A 106 -5.34 21.38 -22.11
CA ASN A 106 -4.11 20.83 -22.67
C ASN A 106 -3.05 20.53 -21.59
N TYR A 107 -2.95 21.39 -20.58
CA TYR A 107 -2.05 21.18 -19.46
C TYR A 107 -2.51 20.02 -18.58
N LEU A 108 -3.82 19.91 -18.33
CA LEU A 108 -4.38 18.81 -17.55
C LEU A 108 -4.19 17.45 -18.19
N TYR A 109 -4.23 17.33 -19.52
CA TYR A 109 -3.90 16.06 -20.20
C TYR A 109 -2.49 15.57 -19.85
N ARG A 110 -1.51 16.48 -19.71
CA ARG A 110 -0.13 16.11 -19.37
C ARG A 110 0.01 15.72 -17.90
N VAL A 111 -0.70 16.43 -17.02
CA VAL A 111 -0.71 16.15 -15.59
C VAL A 111 -1.42 14.83 -15.32
N SER A 112 -2.62 14.62 -15.88
CA SER A 112 -3.38 13.38 -15.74
C SER A 112 -2.62 12.18 -16.30
N ALA A 113 -1.92 12.33 -17.43
CA ALA A 113 -1.10 11.24 -17.98
C ALA A 113 0.11 10.88 -17.11
N THR A 114 0.59 11.81 -16.27
CA THR A 114 1.68 11.53 -15.32
C THR A 114 1.12 10.83 -14.09
N LEU A 115 0.00 11.32 -13.55
CA LEU A 115 -0.68 10.72 -12.40
C LEU A 115 -1.24 9.31 -12.68
N GLN A 116 -1.68 9.05 -13.92
CA GLN A 116 -2.06 7.70 -14.35
C GLN A 116 -0.86 6.76 -14.44
N ARG A 117 0.29 7.25 -14.91
CA ARG A 117 1.54 6.47 -14.93
C ARG A 117 2.05 6.15 -13.52
N GLU A 118 1.79 7.05 -12.58
CA GLU A 118 2.10 6.88 -11.16
C GLU A 118 1.07 6.00 -10.42
N GLY A 119 -0.07 5.67 -11.05
CA GLY A 119 -1.13 4.85 -10.47
C GLY A 119 -2.05 5.59 -9.49
N THR A 120 -1.84 6.89 -9.27
CA THR A 120 -2.59 7.68 -8.29
C THR A 120 -4.02 7.96 -8.74
N ILE A 121 -4.27 7.94 -10.07
CA ILE A 121 -5.60 8.18 -10.67
C ILE A 121 -5.84 7.14 -11.76
N ILE A 122 -7.07 6.61 -11.81
CA ILE A 122 -7.54 5.71 -12.86
C ILE A 122 -8.58 6.44 -13.70
N LYS A 123 -8.53 6.23 -15.02
CA LYS A 123 -9.56 6.75 -15.92
C LYS A 123 -10.77 5.82 -15.90
N ASP A 124 -11.93 6.35 -15.55
CA ASP A 124 -13.20 5.64 -15.57
C ASP A 124 -14.17 6.32 -16.55
N GLY A 125 -14.38 5.68 -17.70
CA GLY A 125 -15.16 6.24 -18.79
C GLY A 125 -14.68 7.63 -19.23
N ARG A 126 -15.50 8.65 -18.95
CA ARG A 126 -15.21 10.06 -19.27
C ARG A 126 -14.57 10.83 -18.12
N GLY A 127 -14.56 10.25 -16.91
CA GLY A 127 -14.05 10.86 -15.69
C GLY A 127 -12.82 10.17 -15.12
N PHE A 128 -12.44 10.59 -13.92
CA PHE A 128 -11.32 10.04 -13.17
C PHE A 128 -11.73 9.60 -11.77
N GLN A 129 -11.11 8.53 -11.28
CA GLN A 129 -11.24 8.05 -9.90
C GLN A 129 -9.85 7.99 -9.25
N SER A 130 -9.76 8.25 -7.94
CA SER A 130 -8.49 8.09 -7.22
C SER A 130 -8.14 6.60 -7.12
N GLY A 131 -6.96 6.23 -7.60
CA GLY A 131 -6.49 4.84 -7.61
C GLY A 131 -6.15 4.30 -6.22
N VAL A 132 -6.10 5.18 -5.21
CA VAL A 132 -5.89 4.85 -3.79
C VAL A 132 -7.23 4.56 -3.08
N THR A 133 -8.38 4.85 -3.68
CA THR A 133 -9.66 4.60 -3.02
C THR A 133 -10.07 3.13 -3.13
N ALA A 134 -10.22 2.51 -1.97
CA ALA A 134 -10.81 1.19 -1.82
C ALA A 134 -12.19 1.11 -2.52
N PRO A 135 -12.58 -0.06 -3.04
CA PRO A 135 -13.83 -0.24 -3.74
C PRO A 135 -15.01 -0.09 -2.78
N VAL A 136 -15.74 1.01 -2.89
CA VAL A 136 -17.06 1.14 -2.28
C VAL A 136 -18.04 1.67 -3.32
N GLY A 137 -18.90 0.77 -3.79
CA GLY A 137 -20.11 1.13 -4.51
C GLY A 137 -20.72 0.01 -5.35
N GLY A 138 -21.36 -0.99 -4.72
CA GLY A 138 -22.17 -1.98 -5.43
C GLY A 138 -22.73 -3.16 -4.61
N GLU A 139 -23.46 -2.87 -3.53
CA GLU A 139 -24.68 -3.61 -3.13
C GLU A 139 -24.63 -5.13 -2.79
N ALA A 140 -24.63 -5.46 -1.48
CA ALA A 140 -25.37 -6.58 -0.82
C ALA A 140 -24.63 -7.16 0.40
N ALA A 141 -24.49 -6.40 1.48
CA ALA A 141 -24.25 -6.96 2.81
C ALA A 141 -25.25 -6.32 3.78
N ARG A 142 -26.48 -6.87 3.78
CA ARG A 142 -27.40 -6.69 4.90
C ARG A 142 -26.78 -7.38 6.11
N VAL A 143 -26.15 -6.59 6.96
CA VAL A 143 -25.85 -6.95 8.34
C VAL A 143 -27.19 -7.08 9.06
N ILE A 144 -27.61 -8.32 9.30
CA ILE A 144 -28.56 -8.62 10.37
C ILE A 144 -27.69 -8.80 11.61
N GLU A 145 -27.68 -7.78 12.46
CA GLU A 145 -27.23 -7.90 13.85
C GLU A 145 -28.11 -8.93 14.57
N PRO A 146 -27.56 -9.92 15.28
CA PRO A 146 -28.30 -10.57 16.35
C PRO A 146 -28.32 -9.64 17.57
N PRO A 147 -29.49 -9.25 18.12
CA PRO A 147 -29.52 -8.45 19.33
C PRO A 147 -29.09 -9.28 20.55
N ALA A 148 -28.37 -8.61 21.43
CA ALA A 148 -27.94 -9.08 22.73
C ALA A 148 -29.07 -9.77 23.50
N SER A 149 -28.82 -11.00 23.95
CA SER A 149 -29.58 -11.65 25.01
C SER A 149 -28.75 -11.60 26.28
N ASP A 150 -29.08 -10.62 27.10
CA ASP A 150 -28.82 -10.56 28.53
C ASP A 150 -29.33 -11.85 29.20
N ALA A 151 -28.43 -12.65 29.80
CA ALA A 151 -28.75 -13.75 30.71
C ALA A 151 -27.47 -14.24 31.42
N ALA A 152 -27.02 -13.51 32.44
CA ALA A 152 -26.49 -14.15 33.65
C ALA A 152 -27.69 -14.73 34.46
N PRO A 153 -27.54 -15.59 35.50
CA PRO A 153 -26.35 -15.80 36.34
C PRO A 153 -26.14 -17.25 36.86
N GLU A 154 -25.18 -17.38 37.79
CA GLU A 154 -24.98 -18.46 38.79
C GLU A 154 -24.35 -19.78 38.32
N ALA A 155 -23.52 -20.50 39.08
CA ALA A 155 -22.73 -20.35 40.31
C ALA A 155 -21.99 -21.70 40.52
N LEU A 156 -21.05 -21.76 41.47
CA LEU A 156 -20.32 -22.95 42.00
C LEU A 156 -19.05 -23.34 41.20
N GLY A 157 -17.84 -23.47 41.76
CA GLY A 157 -17.36 -23.44 43.15
C GLY A 157 -16.19 -24.43 43.32
N ALA A 158 -15.14 -24.03 44.06
CA ALA A 158 -14.04 -24.82 44.64
C ALA A 158 -13.04 -25.50 43.65
N GLY A 159 -11.74 -25.63 43.93
CA GLY A 159 -10.91 -25.33 45.10
C GLY A 159 -9.45 -25.63 44.75
N GLY A 160 -8.51 -24.96 45.42
CA GLY A 160 -7.07 -25.20 45.26
C GLY A 160 -6.53 -26.27 46.22
N THR A 161 -5.33 -26.76 45.89
CA THR A 161 -4.18 -27.14 46.77
C THR A 161 -3.01 -27.43 45.81
N ASP A 162 -1.88 -26.73 45.86
CA ASP A 162 -0.72 -26.88 46.76
C ASP A 162 0.09 -28.19 46.64
N GLY A 163 1.41 -28.03 46.49
CA GLY A 163 2.47 -29.07 46.58
C GLY A 163 3.36 -29.13 45.32
N ALA A 164 4.44 -28.38 45.15
CA ALA A 164 5.74 -28.39 45.86
C ALA A 164 6.53 -29.73 45.74
N VAL A 165 7.62 -29.73 44.94
CA VAL A 165 9.03 -30.12 45.22
C VAL A 165 9.81 -30.01 43.89
N ASP A 166 10.81 -29.15 43.72
CA ASP A 166 12.17 -29.09 44.29
C ASP A 166 13.19 -30.03 43.61
N ALA A 167 14.47 -29.60 43.57
CA ALA A 167 15.68 -30.05 42.86
C ALA A 167 15.99 -29.23 41.59
N ALA A 168 16.81 -28.16 41.65
CA ALA A 168 18.28 -28.13 41.85
C ALA A 168 18.99 -29.07 40.86
N GLU A 169 19.83 -28.60 39.93
CA GLU A 169 21.26 -28.31 40.15
C GLU A 169 21.83 -27.84 38.78
N ALA A 170 22.09 -26.55 38.54
CA ALA A 170 23.38 -25.87 38.67
C ALA A 170 24.62 -26.75 38.44
N VAL A 171 25.34 -26.61 37.31
CA VAL A 171 26.79 -26.36 37.30
C VAL A 171 27.18 -25.58 36.03
N GLU A 172 27.98 -24.56 36.31
CA GLU A 172 28.58 -23.48 35.53
C GLU A 172 29.61 -23.87 34.44
N PRO A 173 30.08 -22.88 33.63
CA PRO A 173 30.93 -23.06 32.46
C PRO A 173 32.42 -23.01 32.79
N SER A 174 33.22 -23.84 32.12
CA SER A 174 34.69 -23.75 32.17
C SER A 174 35.28 -23.38 30.82
N SER A 175 36.02 -22.29 30.90
CA SER A 175 36.84 -21.60 29.93
C SER A 175 38.14 -22.32 29.56
N GLU A 176 38.85 -21.72 28.59
CA GLU A 176 40.29 -21.79 28.33
C GLU A 176 40.83 -22.99 27.53
N ASN A 177 41.34 -22.73 26.31
CA ASN A 177 42.76 -22.49 26.00
C ASN A 177 43.44 -23.86 25.70
N THR A 178 44.03 -24.14 24.54
CA THR A 178 45.38 -23.69 24.17
C THR A 178 45.67 -24.13 22.72
N LEU A 179 46.39 -23.27 21.99
CA LEU A 179 47.22 -23.56 20.81
C LEU A 179 47.95 -24.92 20.90
N THR A 180 48.11 -25.63 19.77
CA THR A 180 49.41 -25.81 19.08
C THR A 180 49.16 -26.25 17.64
#